data_AF-A0A6A4J230-F1
#
_entry.id   AF-A0A6A4J230-F1
#
_cell.length_a   1.000
_cell.length_b   1.000
_cell.length_c   1.000
_cell.angle_alpha   90.00
_cell.angle_beta   90.00
_cell.angle_gamma   90.00
#
_symmetry.space_group_name_H-M   'P 1'
#
loop_
_entity.id
_entity.type
_entity.pdbx_description
1 polymer ?
#
loop_
_entity_poly.entity_id
_entity_poly.type
_entity_poly.pdbx_seq_one_letter_code
_entity_poly.pdbx_strand_id
1 'polypeptide(L)'
;MSEEEGRFVSIVDVTSESGCLSDGSAESGVCLEEREGHTTIIRLGSSTSEDDEEPDGIVQYLGNQEAEARLAARRQARAEAREIRMKEIERQQKEADENADRIYDIYTSTPDGVGRTSRVNSSLNSSRLSASNSYQSSRRSSEDSLEETASLRDVRSELREVEDKFRKAMVGNAQLDNEKAAAVYQVELYKDRYEELEEEHNQLQREQKEKCRQLEQMKRDYVRLQQDLAAALAALAERDRLIEEQGLVIVGGETSSSATESDEDDDKGGGEKKGKDKHKKALVSSDMAKLLDSVGHGSLDVRLKKLAAERNELQDELRHVKLELEEERAKSNRSGSNPADLEDIQREANKQLGDYKFKLQKAEQDVSTLQATVARLDGQVARYKSAAETSERSEDELKVERRKLQRELRECQALYSEISTFEGFVAKARQVATFFHELPEMKEPVLRSNLIDESNQQIF
;
A
#
# COMPACT_ATOMS: atom_id res chain seq x y z
N MET A 1 -7.11 6.08 -36.61
CA MET A 1 -6.04 6.80 -37.32
C MET A 1 -5.07 7.31 -36.28
N SER A 2 -3.79 7.21 -36.61
CA SER A 2 -2.62 7.65 -35.85
C SER A 2 -2.11 6.65 -34.80
N GLU A 3 -1.38 5.68 -35.34
CA GLU A 3 -0.27 4.97 -34.70
C GLU A 3 0.82 5.98 -34.33
N GLU A 4 1.42 5.85 -33.15
CA GLU A 4 2.71 6.49 -32.84
C GLU A 4 3.67 5.43 -32.29
N GLU A 5 4.69 5.15 -33.09
CA GLU A 5 5.80 4.25 -32.83
C GLU A 5 6.74 4.85 -31.78
N GLY A 6 6.79 4.23 -30.59
CA GLY A 6 7.77 4.53 -29.54
C GLY A 6 9.03 3.69 -29.70
N ARG A 7 9.99 4.21 -30.46
CA ARG A 7 11.33 3.67 -30.74
C ARG A 7 12.17 3.60 -29.44
N PHE A 8 12.34 2.41 -28.84
CA PHE A 8 13.27 2.22 -27.72
C PHE A 8 14.70 2.07 -28.26
N VAL A 9 15.54 3.06 -27.98
CA VAL A 9 16.96 3.08 -28.30
C VAL A 9 17.71 2.22 -27.28
N SER A 10 18.42 1.21 -27.78
CA SER A 10 19.38 0.41 -27.04
C SER A 10 20.60 1.27 -26.68
N ILE A 11 20.80 1.53 -25.39
CA ILE A 11 22.11 1.93 -24.86
C ILE A 11 22.82 0.65 -24.43
N VAL A 12 23.77 0.25 -25.26
CA VAL A 12 24.78 -0.76 -24.95
C VAL A 12 25.88 -0.02 -24.22
N ASP A 13 26.05 -0.28 -22.92
CA ASP A 13 27.30 0.03 -22.23
C ASP A 13 28.04 -1.26 -21.93
N VAL A 14 29.17 -1.39 -22.61
CA VAL A 14 30.19 -2.41 -22.47
C VAL A 14 31.06 -2.01 -21.30
N THR A 15 31.12 -2.81 -20.25
CA THR A 15 32.37 -3.07 -19.52
C THR A 15 32.24 -4.36 -18.70
N SER A 16 32.81 -5.41 -19.27
CA SER A 16 33.29 -6.60 -18.61
C SER A 16 34.40 -6.25 -17.62
N GLU A 17 34.33 -6.75 -16.39
CA GLU A 17 35.48 -7.39 -15.74
C GLU A 17 35.03 -8.26 -14.55
N SER A 18 35.25 -9.55 -14.75
CA SER A 18 35.12 -10.68 -13.84
C SER A 18 36.20 -10.67 -12.75
N GLY A 19 35.85 -11.09 -11.52
CA GLY A 19 36.82 -11.34 -10.46
C GLY A 19 36.24 -12.16 -9.32
N CYS A 20 35.95 -13.44 -9.57
CA CYS A 20 35.71 -14.42 -8.51
C CYS A 20 37.06 -14.96 -8.02
N LEU A 21 37.34 -14.80 -6.73
CA LEU A 21 38.41 -15.52 -6.03
C LEU A 21 37.76 -16.53 -5.07
N SER A 22 38.16 -17.78 -5.27
CA SER A 22 37.92 -18.96 -4.46
C SER A 22 38.73 -18.92 -3.17
N ASP A 23 38.15 -19.39 -2.06
CA ASP A 23 38.59 -20.62 -1.36
C ASP A 23 37.97 -20.73 0.04
N GLY A 24 37.58 -21.96 0.39
CA GLY A 24 37.12 -22.30 1.74
C GLY A 24 36.55 -23.70 1.83
N SER A 25 37.43 -24.69 1.88
CA SER A 25 37.15 -26.11 2.13
C SER A 25 36.18 -26.37 3.29
N ALA A 26 35.16 -27.18 3.06
CA ALA A 26 34.54 -28.00 4.09
C ALA A 26 34.10 -29.33 3.47
N GLU A 27 34.76 -30.40 3.87
CA GLU A 27 34.32 -31.77 3.63
C GLU A 27 32.96 -31.99 4.31
N SER A 28 31.94 -32.38 3.54
CA SER A 28 30.75 -33.03 4.09
C SER A 28 30.32 -34.14 3.15
N GLY A 29 30.59 -35.38 3.55
CA GLY A 29 30.14 -36.57 2.83
C GLY A 29 28.62 -36.64 2.76
N VAL A 30 28.10 -37.01 1.60
CA VAL A 30 26.67 -37.26 1.36
C VAL A 30 26.46 -38.77 1.39
N CYS A 31 25.77 -39.28 2.41
CA CYS A 31 25.19 -40.62 2.37
C CYS A 31 23.82 -40.54 1.66
N LEU A 32 23.71 -41.21 0.52
CA LEU A 32 22.46 -41.44 -0.20
C LEU A 32 21.80 -42.70 0.36
N GLU A 33 20.64 -42.55 1.00
CA GLU A 33 19.61 -43.60 1.01
C GLU A 33 18.43 -43.12 0.17
N GLU A 34 18.15 -43.88 -0.90
CA GLU A 34 16.96 -43.72 -1.71
C GLU A 34 15.74 -44.26 -0.96
N ARG A 35 14.77 -43.39 -0.69
CA ARG A 35 13.36 -43.79 -0.62
C ARG A 35 12.50 -42.82 -1.39
N GLU A 36 11.56 -43.42 -2.09
CA GLU A 36 10.73 -42.86 -3.14
C GLU A 36 10.00 -41.57 -2.73
N GLY A 37 10.13 -40.54 -3.58
CA GLY A 37 9.10 -39.53 -3.78
C GLY A 37 8.86 -38.52 -2.65
N HIS A 38 9.81 -37.62 -2.41
CA HIS A 38 9.58 -36.18 -2.13
C HIS A 38 10.94 -35.51 -1.87
N THR A 39 11.40 -34.65 -2.79
CA THR A 39 12.59 -33.82 -2.54
C THR A 39 12.16 -32.55 -1.83
N THR A 40 12.05 -32.61 -0.50
CA THR A 40 11.96 -31.41 0.34
C THR A 40 13.38 -31.03 0.74
N ILE A 41 13.89 -29.90 0.24
CA ILE A 41 15.16 -29.32 0.69
C ILE A 41 14.91 -28.72 2.07
N ILE A 42 15.18 -29.49 3.13
CA ILE A 42 15.27 -28.98 4.50
C ILE A 42 16.73 -28.58 4.73
N ARG A 43 16.98 -27.27 4.86
CA ARG A 43 18.27 -26.74 5.31
C ARG A 43 18.21 -26.54 6.82
N LEU A 44 18.77 -27.47 7.59
CA LEU A 44 19.07 -27.30 9.02
C LEU A 44 20.47 -26.67 9.15
N GLY A 45 20.56 -25.55 9.86
CA GLY A 45 21.69 -24.62 9.82
C GLY A 45 22.71 -24.70 10.97
N SER A 46 23.65 -23.75 10.93
CA SER A 46 24.22 -22.94 12.04
C SER A 46 25.34 -22.06 11.42
N SER A 47 25.70 -20.84 11.82
CA SER A 47 25.60 -20.16 13.12
C SER A 47 25.71 -18.63 12.99
N THR A 48 24.93 -17.93 13.83
CA THR A 48 25.17 -16.64 14.52
C THR A 48 25.50 -15.35 13.75
N SER A 49 24.46 -14.54 13.53
CA SER A 49 24.43 -13.15 14.02
C SER A 49 23.08 -12.95 14.71
N GLU A 50 23.13 -12.81 16.04
CA GLU A 50 22.01 -12.39 16.88
C GLU A 50 21.64 -10.94 16.55
N ASP A 51 20.37 -10.60 16.81
CA ASP A 51 19.69 -9.31 16.62
C ASP A 51 18.85 -9.21 15.35
N ASP A 52 17.66 -9.82 15.41
CA ASP A 52 16.39 -9.24 14.95
C ASP A 52 15.28 -10.24 15.31
N GLU A 53 14.84 -10.19 16.57
CA GLU A 53 13.51 -10.70 16.90
C GLU A 53 12.51 -9.86 16.11
N GLU A 54 11.86 -10.47 15.13
CA GLU A 54 10.73 -9.93 14.41
C GLU A 54 9.46 -10.32 15.20
N PRO A 55 8.85 -9.43 16.02
CA PRO A 55 7.52 -9.70 16.50
C PRO A 55 6.52 -9.26 15.42
N ASP A 56 5.48 -10.07 15.25
CA ASP A 56 4.11 -9.57 15.13
C ASP A 56 3.54 -9.13 13.76
N GLY A 57 3.78 -9.90 12.70
CA GLY A 57 2.91 -9.87 11.51
C GLY A 57 1.45 -10.29 11.81
N ILE A 58 1.26 -11.23 12.75
CA ILE A 58 -0.06 -11.76 13.13
C ILE A 58 -0.81 -10.80 14.07
N VAL A 59 -0.12 -10.18 15.03
CA VAL A 59 -0.73 -9.24 15.97
C VAL A 59 -1.10 -7.93 15.27
N GLN A 60 -0.34 -7.48 14.26
CA GLN A 60 -0.69 -6.30 13.47
C GLN A 60 -1.91 -6.52 12.57
N TYR A 61 -2.09 -7.74 12.01
CA TYR A 61 -3.27 -8.08 11.21
C TYR A 61 -4.53 -8.24 12.07
N LEU A 62 -4.43 -8.89 13.23
CA LEU A 62 -5.52 -9.01 14.20
C LEU A 62 -5.93 -7.65 14.77
N GLY A 63 -4.97 -6.77 15.06
CA GLY A 63 -5.25 -5.41 15.53
C GLY A 63 -5.97 -4.53 14.49
N ASN A 64 -5.66 -4.69 13.21
CA ASN A 64 -6.37 -3.98 12.13
C ASN A 64 -7.81 -4.50 11.95
N GLN A 65 -8.01 -5.82 12.04
CA GLN A 65 -9.34 -6.42 11.88
C GLN A 65 -10.27 -6.09 13.06
N GLU A 66 -9.73 -6.05 14.28
CA GLU A 66 -10.48 -5.64 15.47
C GLU A 66 -10.79 -4.12 15.45
N ALA A 67 -9.85 -3.30 14.96
CA ALA A 67 -10.08 -1.86 14.77
C ALA A 67 -11.12 -1.56 13.69
N GLU A 68 -11.12 -2.32 12.59
CA GLU A 68 -12.10 -2.22 11.51
C GLU A 68 -13.50 -2.66 11.97
N ALA A 69 -13.60 -3.77 12.69
CA ALA A 69 -14.87 -4.23 13.29
C ALA A 69 -15.44 -3.20 14.28
N ARG A 70 -14.56 -2.57 15.07
CA ARG A 70 -14.96 -1.51 16.01
C ARG A 70 -15.39 -0.22 15.30
N LEU A 71 -14.76 0.12 14.17
CA LEU A 71 -15.17 1.22 13.32
C LEU A 71 -16.53 0.93 12.66
N ALA A 72 -16.74 -0.29 12.16
CA ALA A 72 -18.00 -0.74 11.57
C ALA A 72 -19.14 -0.74 12.59
N ALA A 73 -18.91 -1.23 13.81
CA ALA A 73 -19.89 -1.16 14.90
C ALA A 73 -20.23 0.29 15.27
N ARG A 74 -19.25 1.20 15.25
CA ARG A 74 -19.49 2.63 15.49
C ARG A 74 -20.30 3.28 14.35
N ARG A 75 -20.05 2.90 13.10
CA ARG A 75 -20.85 3.32 11.93
C ARG A 75 -22.27 2.81 12.02
N GLN A 76 -22.47 1.56 12.40
CA GLN A 76 -23.80 0.98 12.61
C GLN A 76 -24.55 1.66 13.75
N ALA A 77 -23.91 1.87 14.90
CA ALA A 77 -24.53 2.59 16.02
C ALA A 77 -24.91 4.04 15.67
N ARG A 78 -24.11 4.72 14.85
CA ARG A 78 -24.47 6.05 14.33
C ARG A 78 -25.63 5.98 13.35
N ALA A 79 -25.65 5.01 12.44
CA ALA A 79 -26.78 4.80 11.53
C ALA A 79 -28.09 4.51 12.28
N GLU A 80 -28.04 3.66 13.30
CA GLU A 80 -29.18 3.37 14.18
C GLU A 80 -29.60 4.61 14.98
N ALA A 81 -28.65 5.41 15.48
CA ALA A 81 -28.97 6.67 16.16
C ALA A 81 -29.66 7.68 15.22
N ARG A 82 -29.24 7.76 13.96
CA ARG A 82 -29.92 8.57 12.93
C ARG A 82 -31.32 8.06 12.64
N GLU A 83 -31.50 6.74 12.53
CA GLU A 83 -32.80 6.13 12.30
C GLU A 83 -33.78 6.39 13.46
N ILE A 84 -33.30 6.29 14.71
CA ILE A 84 -34.10 6.59 15.91
C ILE A 84 -34.47 8.07 15.94
N ARG A 85 -33.52 8.96 15.66
CA ARG A 85 -33.77 10.40 15.60
C ARG A 85 -34.79 10.75 14.52
N MET A 86 -34.71 10.10 13.37
CA MET A 86 -35.66 10.27 12.28
C MET A 86 -37.06 9.83 12.65
N LYS A 87 -37.21 8.65 13.26
CA LYS A 87 -38.50 8.16 13.74
C LYS A 87 -39.10 9.05 14.83
N GLU A 88 -38.29 9.62 15.70
CA GLU A 88 -38.75 10.53 16.75
C GLU A 88 -39.22 11.88 16.16
N ILE A 89 -38.52 12.41 15.15
CA ILE A 89 -38.95 13.62 14.44
C ILE A 89 -40.26 13.37 13.68
N GLU A 90 -40.39 12.23 13.00
CA GLU A 90 -41.63 11.82 12.34
C GLU A 90 -42.79 11.68 13.34
N ARG A 91 -42.52 11.13 14.53
CA ARG A 91 -43.48 11.04 15.63
C ARG A 91 -43.89 12.42 16.14
N GLN A 92 -42.95 13.35 16.32
CA GLN A 92 -43.24 14.71 16.76
C GLN A 92 -44.03 15.51 15.73
N GLN A 93 -43.73 15.34 14.43
CA GLN A 93 -44.52 15.94 13.35
C GLN A 93 -45.95 15.39 13.36
N LYS A 94 -46.10 14.07 13.46
CA LYS A 94 -47.40 13.43 13.52
C LYS A 94 -48.21 13.85 14.76
N GLU A 95 -47.58 13.94 15.93
CA GLU A 95 -48.24 14.44 17.15
C GLU A 95 -48.63 15.92 17.04
N ALA A 96 -47.82 16.75 16.36
CA ALA A 96 -48.15 18.14 16.10
C ALA A 96 -49.33 18.29 15.12
N ASP A 97 -49.38 17.48 14.06
CA ASP A 97 -50.49 17.42 13.11
C ASP A 97 -51.77 16.94 13.80
N GLU A 98 -51.71 15.87 14.60
CA GLU A 98 -52.85 15.37 15.40
C GLU A 98 -53.33 16.39 16.46
N ASN A 99 -52.44 17.26 16.95
CA ASN A 99 -52.79 18.33 17.88
C ASN A 99 -53.38 19.54 17.14
N ALA A 100 -52.88 19.87 15.95
CA ALA A 100 -53.46 20.89 15.08
C ALA A 100 -54.88 20.50 14.64
N ASP A 101 -55.10 19.23 14.27
CA ASP A 101 -56.40 18.67 13.95
C ASP A 101 -57.36 18.74 15.15
N ARG A 102 -56.88 18.39 16.37
CA ARG A 102 -57.67 18.53 17.61
C ARG A 102 -58.07 19.98 17.89
N ILE A 103 -57.17 20.93 17.70
CA ILE A 103 -57.46 22.36 17.91
C ILE A 103 -58.45 22.85 16.85
N TYR A 104 -58.31 22.40 15.60
CA TYR A 104 -59.21 22.72 14.50
C TYR A 104 -60.61 22.11 14.70
N ASP A 105 -60.71 20.88 15.20
CA ASP A 105 -61.98 20.22 15.54
C ASP A 105 -62.70 20.91 16.71
N ILE A 106 -61.96 21.37 17.72
CA ILE A 106 -62.51 22.18 18.83
C ILE A 106 -63.06 23.51 18.31
N TYR A 107 -62.37 24.12 17.34
CA TYR A 107 -62.76 25.41 16.77
C TYR A 107 -63.94 25.29 15.78
N THR A 108 -64.05 24.18 15.06
CA THR A 108 -65.15 23.91 14.10
C THR A 108 -66.39 23.30 14.75
N SER A 109 -66.26 22.62 15.89
CA SER A 109 -67.39 22.04 16.65
C SER A 109 -68.20 23.05 17.46
N THR A 110 -67.82 24.33 17.49
CA THR A 110 -68.59 25.40 18.13
C THR A 110 -68.97 26.51 17.14
N PRO A 111 -70.08 26.37 16.40
CA PRO A 111 -70.56 27.43 15.51
C PRO A 111 -71.71 28.28 16.09
N ASP A 112 -72.11 28.16 17.36
CA ASP A 112 -73.11 29.10 17.91
C ASP A 112 -73.05 29.32 19.43
N GLY A 113 -73.38 30.54 19.83
CA GLY A 113 -73.16 31.08 21.17
C GLY A 113 -74.00 30.48 22.31
N VAL A 114 -73.55 30.82 23.53
CA VAL A 114 -74.22 30.70 24.83
C VAL A 114 -74.26 29.30 25.48
N GLY A 115 -73.25 29.09 26.35
CA GLY A 115 -73.42 28.58 27.72
C GLY A 115 -73.98 27.17 27.92
N ARG A 116 -73.09 26.18 28.09
CA ARG A 116 -73.34 25.04 28.98
C ARG A 116 -72.07 24.57 29.68
N THR A 117 -72.13 24.58 31.00
CA THR A 117 -71.14 23.98 31.89
C THR A 117 -71.09 22.47 31.70
N SER A 118 -69.90 21.88 31.59
CA SER A 118 -69.66 20.48 31.94
C SER A 118 -68.34 20.38 32.68
N ARG A 119 -68.41 19.75 33.84
CA ARG A 119 -67.37 19.66 34.87
C ARG A 119 -66.39 18.55 34.51
N VAL A 120 -65.09 18.82 34.58
CA VAL A 120 -64.12 17.82 35.05
C VAL A 120 -63.17 18.50 36.02
N ASN A 121 -63.02 17.82 37.15
CA ASN A 121 -62.35 18.22 38.36
C ASN A 121 -60.83 18.03 38.19
N SER A 122 -60.03 19.09 38.38
CA SER A 122 -58.70 18.95 38.98
C SER A 122 -58.41 20.20 39.82
N SER A 123 -58.48 19.99 41.13
CA SER A 123 -57.94 20.91 42.12
C SER A 123 -56.45 21.13 41.84
N LEU A 124 -55.95 22.35 42.08
CA LEU A 124 -54.92 22.68 43.07
C LEU A 124 -54.69 24.21 43.10
N ASN A 125 -55.15 24.83 44.20
CA ASN A 125 -54.64 26.00 44.93
C ASN A 125 -54.15 27.26 44.19
N SER A 126 -54.86 28.39 44.33
CA SER A 126 -54.59 29.48 45.31
C SER A 126 -53.55 30.49 44.79
N SER A 127 -53.83 31.76 44.54
CA SER A 127 -54.38 32.77 45.45
C SER A 127 -54.59 34.07 44.63
N ARG A 128 -55.79 34.68 44.67
CA ARG A 128 -56.10 35.93 45.38
C ARG A 128 -55.14 37.09 45.13
N LEU A 129 -55.55 38.04 44.28
CA LEU A 129 -55.67 39.45 44.66
C LEU A 129 -56.96 40.04 44.04
N SER A 130 -57.83 40.52 44.93
CA SER A 130 -59.11 41.15 44.66
C SER A 130 -58.99 42.68 44.71
N ALA A 131 -59.95 43.31 44.04
CA ALA A 131 -60.53 44.64 44.32
C ALA A 131 -59.64 45.85 43.94
N SER A 132 -60.17 47.00 43.54
CA SER A 132 -61.50 47.56 43.70
C SER A 132 -61.65 48.81 42.80
N ASN A 133 -62.90 49.23 42.63
CA ASN A 133 -63.39 50.59 42.30
C ASN A 133 -63.25 51.04 40.84
N SER A 134 -64.29 51.16 40.04
CA SER A 134 -65.63 51.76 40.24
C SER A 134 -65.63 53.27 40.48
N TYR A 135 -66.36 53.95 39.59
CA TYR A 135 -66.84 55.32 39.61
C TYR A 135 -65.82 56.43 39.33
N GLN A 136 -65.88 56.95 38.11
CA GLN A 136 -65.97 58.39 37.89
C GLN A 136 -66.85 58.65 36.68
N SER A 137 -68.16 58.78 36.95
CA SER A 137 -69.04 59.57 36.10
C SER A 137 -68.74 61.03 36.40
N SER A 138 -68.31 61.81 35.41
CA SER A 138 -68.47 63.26 35.44
C SER A 138 -68.99 63.74 34.10
N ARG A 139 -70.28 64.04 34.12
CA ARG A 139 -71.05 64.74 33.09
C ARG A 139 -70.47 66.13 32.87
N ARG A 140 -70.16 66.49 31.62
CA ARG A 140 -70.40 67.83 31.03
C ARG A 140 -69.95 67.88 29.57
N SER A 141 -70.76 68.58 28.75
CA SER A 141 -70.63 68.88 27.31
C SER A 141 -71.23 67.80 26.41
N SER A 142 -72.54 67.79 26.10
CA SER A 142 -73.30 68.64 25.15
C SER A 142 -72.71 68.65 23.73
N GLU A 143 -73.48 68.02 22.82
CA GLU A 143 -73.44 68.17 21.35
C GLU A 143 -72.42 67.34 20.56
N ASP A 144 -72.31 66.04 20.84
CA ASP A 144 -71.90 65.08 19.80
C ASP A 144 -72.32 63.65 20.17
N SER A 145 -73.31 63.08 19.47
CA SER A 145 -73.77 61.71 19.71
C SER A 145 -73.82 60.89 18.41
N LEU A 146 -73.38 61.48 17.29
CA LEU A 146 -73.24 60.76 16.02
C LEU A 146 -71.78 60.40 15.76
N GLU A 147 -70.80 61.21 16.19
CA GLU A 147 -69.38 60.85 16.05
C GLU A 147 -68.93 59.80 17.06
N GLU A 148 -69.49 59.71 18.28
CA GLU A 148 -69.10 58.68 19.27
C GLU A 148 -69.45 57.26 18.81
N THR A 149 -70.58 57.09 18.10
CA THR A 149 -70.96 55.79 17.51
C THR A 149 -70.14 55.43 16.27
N ALA A 150 -69.68 56.44 15.51
CA ALA A 150 -68.75 56.27 14.40
C ALA A 150 -67.35 55.94 14.92
N SER A 151 -66.86 56.65 15.92
CA SER A 151 -65.58 56.42 16.60
C SER A 151 -65.52 55.04 17.26
N LEU A 152 -66.60 54.56 17.90
CA LEU A 152 -66.66 53.19 18.42
C LEU A 152 -66.65 52.12 17.30
N ARG A 153 -67.20 52.45 16.12
CA ARG A 153 -67.17 51.55 14.96
C ARG A 153 -65.78 51.51 14.33
N ASP A 154 -65.10 52.64 14.27
CA ASP A 154 -63.73 52.77 13.76
C ASP A 154 -62.73 52.10 14.70
N VAL A 155 -62.84 52.30 16.02
CA VAL A 155 -62.04 51.57 17.03
C VAL A 155 -62.29 50.06 16.97
N ARG A 156 -63.54 49.62 16.69
CA ARG A 156 -63.82 48.19 16.45
C ARG A 156 -63.22 47.68 15.13
N SER A 157 -63.17 48.51 14.09
CA SER A 157 -62.52 48.18 12.82
C SER A 157 -61.00 48.09 12.99
N GLU A 158 -60.39 49.05 13.67
CA GLU A 158 -58.96 49.07 14.01
C GLU A 158 -58.59 47.89 14.90
N LEU A 159 -59.41 47.57 15.91
CA LEU A 159 -59.22 46.39 16.73
C LEU A 159 -59.26 45.12 15.88
N ARG A 160 -60.22 45.01 14.95
CA ARG A 160 -60.31 43.87 14.02
C ARG A 160 -59.10 43.81 13.08
N GLU A 161 -58.61 44.95 12.58
CA GLU A 161 -57.40 45.00 11.75
C GLU A 161 -56.14 44.60 12.51
N VAL A 162 -56.03 45.01 13.78
CA VAL A 162 -54.92 44.60 14.66
C VAL A 162 -55.03 43.10 14.99
N GLU A 163 -56.23 42.59 15.26
CA GLU A 163 -56.49 41.16 15.45
C GLU A 163 -56.13 40.35 14.19
N ASP A 164 -56.47 40.84 13.00
CA ASP A 164 -56.14 40.19 11.73
C ASP A 164 -54.63 40.23 11.44
N LYS A 165 -53.95 41.34 11.74
CA LYS A 165 -52.48 41.46 11.66
C LYS A 165 -51.79 40.52 12.63
N PHE A 166 -52.29 40.42 13.87
CA PHE A 166 -51.78 39.50 14.87
C PHE A 166 -51.97 38.04 14.44
N ARG A 167 -53.14 37.69 13.89
CA ARG A 167 -53.39 36.35 13.35
C ARG A 167 -52.45 36.01 12.19
N LYS A 168 -52.23 36.95 11.26
CA LYS A 168 -51.25 36.78 10.17
C LYS A 168 -49.82 36.61 10.67
N ALA A 169 -49.41 37.40 11.67
CA ALA A 169 -48.10 37.29 12.28
C ALA A 169 -47.91 35.94 13.01
N MET A 170 -48.94 35.46 13.72
CA MET A 170 -48.93 34.13 14.36
C MET A 170 -48.77 33.01 13.32
N VAL A 171 -49.53 33.05 12.22
CA VAL A 171 -49.40 32.05 11.14
C VAL A 171 -48.02 32.12 10.47
N GLY A 172 -47.52 33.32 10.19
CA GLY A 172 -46.18 33.51 9.63
C GLY A 172 -45.07 33.02 10.56
N ASN A 173 -45.20 33.26 11.87
CA ASN A 173 -44.24 32.79 12.86
C ASN A 173 -44.24 31.25 12.96
N ALA A 174 -45.42 30.62 12.94
CA ALA A 174 -45.53 29.17 12.89
C ALA A 174 -44.90 28.57 11.62
N GLN A 175 -45.07 29.24 10.46
CA GLN A 175 -44.43 28.82 9.22
C GLN A 175 -42.90 28.94 9.30
N LEU A 176 -42.38 30.04 9.85
CA LEU A 176 -40.94 30.22 10.04
C LEU A 176 -40.34 29.20 11.01
N ASP A 177 -41.07 28.83 12.07
CA ASP A 177 -40.64 27.78 12.99
C ASP A 177 -40.56 26.40 12.29
N ASN A 178 -41.51 26.09 11.41
CA ASN A 178 -41.46 24.87 10.59
C ASN A 178 -40.29 24.89 9.60
N GLU A 179 -40.07 26.01 8.89
CA GLU A 179 -38.94 26.17 7.97
C GLU A 179 -37.60 26.08 8.71
N LYS A 180 -37.51 26.67 9.90
CA LYS A 180 -36.34 26.57 10.79
C LYS A 180 -36.10 25.13 11.23
N ALA A 181 -37.14 24.41 11.65
CA ALA A 181 -37.02 23.00 12.04
C ALA A 181 -36.54 22.13 10.85
N ALA A 182 -37.09 22.35 9.66
CA ALA A 182 -36.66 21.67 8.44
C ALA A 182 -35.20 21.97 8.07
N ALA A 183 -34.78 23.23 8.17
CA ALA A 183 -33.39 23.64 7.91
C ALA A 183 -32.41 23.05 8.94
N VAL A 184 -32.79 23.02 10.23
CA VAL A 184 -31.99 22.38 11.29
C VAL A 184 -31.79 20.90 10.98
N TYR A 185 -32.84 20.20 10.59
CA TYR A 185 -32.75 18.79 10.20
C TYR A 185 -31.81 18.58 8.98
N GLN A 186 -31.91 19.42 7.96
CA GLN A 186 -31.00 19.34 6.80
C GLN A 186 -29.53 19.56 7.20
N VAL A 187 -29.25 20.52 8.06
CA VAL A 187 -27.89 20.78 8.57
C VAL A 187 -27.35 19.55 9.31
N GLU A 188 -28.19 18.87 10.09
CA GLU A 188 -27.79 17.66 10.81
C GLU A 188 -27.48 16.51 9.84
N LEU A 189 -28.32 16.29 8.83
CA LEU A 189 -28.07 15.31 7.79
C LEU A 189 -26.77 15.59 7.02
N TYR A 190 -26.46 16.87 6.77
CA TYR A 190 -25.20 17.25 6.12
C TYR A 190 -23.98 17.07 7.01
N LYS A 191 -24.08 17.36 8.32
CA LYS A 191 -23.01 17.06 9.29
C LYS A 191 -22.72 15.56 9.32
N ASP A 192 -23.79 14.80 9.38
CA ASP A 192 -23.77 13.34 9.34
C ASP A 192 -23.09 12.80 8.08
N ARG A 193 -23.44 13.36 6.90
CA ARG A 193 -22.79 13.01 5.64
C ARG A 193 -21.32 13.44 5.57
N TYR A 194 -20.99 14.58 6.17
CA TYR A 194 -19.62 15.09 6.23
C TYR A 194 -18.73 14.17 7.06
N GLU A 195 -19.20 13.73 8.24
CA GLU A 195 -18.46 12.79 9.09
C GLU A 195 -18.21 11.45 8.37
N GLU A 196 -19.18 10.92 7.62
CA GLU A 196 -18.98 9.72 6.80
C GLU A 196 -17.87 9.90 5.76
N LEU A 197 -17.92 11.02 5.01
CA LEU A 197 -16.92 11.32 3.99
C LEU A 197 -15.53 11.51 4.61
N GLU A 198 -15.43 12.10 5.79
CA GLU A 198 -14.17 12.23 6.52
C GLU A 198 -13.61 10.86 6.93
N GLU A 199 -14.45 9.94 7.40
CA GLU A 199 -14.04 8.57 7.72
C GLU A 199 -13.63 7.78 6.48
N GLU A 200 -14.37 7.88 5.39
CA GLU A 200 -14.04 7.26 4.10
C GLU A 200 -12.69 7.78 3.58
N HIS A 201 -12.48 9.10 3.66
CA HIS A 201 -11.21 9.71 3.27
C HIS A 201 -10.04 9.21 4.12
N ASN A 202 -10.21 9.16 5.45
CA ASN A 202 -9.20 8.64 6.35
C ASN A 202 -8.88 7.16 6.11
N GLN A 203 -9.89 6.35 5.76
CA GLN A 203 -9.71 4.95 5.40
C GLN A 203 -8.94 4.81 4.09
N LEU A 204 -9.34 5.54 3.04
CA LEU A 204 -8.65 5.55 1.76
C LEU A 204 -7.19 6.00 1.88
N GLN A 205 -6.90 7.00 2.74
CA GLN A 205 -5.52 7.40 3.01
C GLN A 205 -4.69 6.28 3.67
N ARG A 206 -5.28 5.47 4.56
CA ARG A 206 -4.58 4.32 5.17
C ARG A 206 -4.32 3.24 4.15
N GLU A 207 -5.31 2.89 3.33
CA GLU A 207 -5.17 1.91 2.25
C GLU A 207 -4.14 2.34 1.21
N GLN A 208 -4.10 3.63 0.86
CA GLN A 208 -3.08 4.17 -0.02
C GLN A 208 -1.68 3.95 0.54
N LYS A 209 -1.46 4.28 1.83
CA LYS A 209 -0.16 4.08 2.50
C LYS A 209 0.24 2.61 2.51
N GLU A 210 -0.71 1.72 2.75
CA GLU A 210 -0.46 0.28 2.77
C GLU A 210 -0.13 -0.26 1.37
N LYS A 211 -0.88 0.15 0.33
CA LYS A 211 -0.55 -0.18 -1.06
C LYS A 211 0.82 0.36 -1.48
N CYS A 212 1.20 1.55 -1.03
CA CYS A 212 2.55 2.07 -1.25
C CYS A 212 3.63 1.20 -0.60
N ARG A 213 3.42 0.71 0.64
CA ARG A 213 4.35 -0.20 1.30
C ARG A 213 4.49 -1.53 0.57
N GLN A 214 3.37 -2.11 0.14
CA GLN A 214 3.35 -3.36 -0.64
C GLN A 214 4.09 -3.19 -1.97
N LEU A 215 3.89 -2.06 -2.66
CA LEU A 215 4.59 -1.75 -3.90
C LEU A 215 6.11 -1.64 -3.69
N GLU A 216 6.55 -0.97 -2.62
CA GLU A 216 7.98 -0.89 -2.29
C GLU A 216 8.59 -2.25 -1.86
N GLN A 217 7.79 -3.13 -1.25
CA GLN A 217 8.20 -4.52 -0.99
C GLN A 217 8.38 -5.30 -2.31
N MET A 218 7.38 -5.26 -3.19
CA MET A 218 7.43 -5.94 -4.49
C MET A 218 8.57 -5.44 -5.38
N LYS A 219 8.89 -4.14 -5.34
CA LYS A 219 10.08 -3.59 -6.03
C LYS A 219 11.37 -4.20 -5.51
N ARG A 220 11.54 -4.32 -4.19
CA ARG A 220 12.73 -4.93 -3.58
C ARG A 220 12.86 -6.39 -4.00
N ASP A 221 11.76 -7.14 -4.00
CA ASP A 221 11.76 -8.54 -4.41
C ASP A 221 12.01 -8.71 -5.91
N TYR A 222 11.47 -7.83 -6.75
CA TYR A 222 11.76 -7.79 -8.19
C TYR A 222 13.25 -7.59 -8.47
N VAL A 223 13.90 -6.63 -7.79
CA VAL A 223 15.34 -6.36 -7.97
C VAL A 223 16.18 -7.56 -7.53
N ARG A 224 15.83 -8.21 -6.40
CA ARG A 224 16.50 -9.45 -5.96
C ARG A 224 16.38 -10.55 -7.00
N LEU A 225 15.16 -10.80 -7.49
CA LEU A 225 14.94 -11.83 -8.49
C LEU A 225 15.66 -11.54 -9.82
N GLN A 226 15.78 -10.27 -10.19
CA GLN A 226 16.56 -9.85 -11.35
C GLN A 226 18.06 -10.13 -11.18
N GLN A 227 18.60 -9.92 -9.97
CA GLN A 227 19.98 -10.26 -9.63
C GLN A 227 20.20 -11.77 -9.65
N ASP A 228 19.30 -12.55 -9.06
CA ASP A 228 19.36 -14.02 -9.05
C ASP A 228 19.31 -14.59 -10.48
N LEU A 229 18.43 -14.04 -11.33
CA LEU A 229 18.36 -14.41 -12.74
C LEU A 229 19.66 -14.09 -13.49
N ALA A 230 20.23 -12.91 -13.28
CA ALA A 230 21.50 -12.52 -13.89
C ALA A 230 22.64 -13.45 -13.46
N ALA A 231 22.71 -13.79 -12.17
CA ALA A 231 23.69 -14.73 -11.64
C ALA A 231 23.52 -16.14 -12.24
N ALA A 232 22.28 -16.64 -12.35
CA ALA A 232 22.00 -17.93 -12.95
C ALA A 232 22.37 -17.97 -14.45
N LEU A 233 22.07 -16.91 -15.19
CA LEU A 233 22.47 -16.78 -16.60
C LEU A 233 23.99 -16.72 -16.76
N ALA A 234 24.69 -15.98 -15.90
CA ALA A 234 26.16 -15.93 -15.91
C ALA A 234 26.77 -17.31 -15.62
N ALA A 235 26.26 -18.03 -14.62
CA ALA A 235 26.71 -19.38 -14.30
C ALA A 235 26.46 -20.38 -15.46
N LEU A 236 25.32 -20.26 -16.15
CA LEU A 236 25.04 -21.06 -17.36
C LEU A 236 26.01 -20.72 -18.50
N ALA A 237 26.25 -19.44 -18.75
CA ALA A 237 27.19 -19.00 -19.78
C ALA A 237 28.63 -19.45 -19.50
N GLU A 238 29.07 -19.41 -18.24
CA GLU A 238 30.37 -19.94 -17.82
C GLU A 238 30.45 -21.45 -18.04
N ARG A 239 29.41 -22.19 -17.65
CA ARG A 239 29.32 -23.64 -17.90
C ARG A 239 29.38 -23.96 -19.39
N ASP A 240 28.66 -23.23 -20.23
CA ASP A 240 28.64 -23.45 -21.67
C ASP A 240 30.00 -23.11 -22.30
N ARG A 241 30.64 -22.02 -21.86
CA ARG A 241 32.02 -21.67 -22.24
C ARG A 241 33.02 -22.77 -21.87
N LEU A 242 32.93 -23.32 -20.65
CA LEU A 242 33.80 -24.41 -20.22
C LEU A 242 33.58 -25.69 -21.04
N ILE A 243 32.32 -25.99 -21.40
CA ILE A 243 32.00 -27.12 -22.30
C ILE A 243 32.68 -26.92 -23.66
N GLU A 244 32.61 -25.72 -24.23
CA GLU A 244 33.26 -25.38 -25.51
C GLU A 244 34.79 -25.42 -25.42
N GLU A 245 35.40 -24.78 -24.43
CA GLU A 245 36.86 -24.74 -24.25
C GLU A 245 37.47 -26.13 -24.04
N GLN A 246 36.77 -27.01 -23.32
CA GLN A 246 37.19 -28.40 -23.12
C GLN A 246 36.87 -29.31 -24.31
N GLY A 247 36.26 -28.76 -25.39
CA GLY A 247 35.92 -29.51 -26.60
C GLY A 247 34.92 -30.64 -26.33
N LEU A 248 34.03 -30.46 -25.35
CA LEU A 248 32.99 -31.42 -24.98
C LEU A 248 31.76 -31.21 -25.87
N VAL A 249 31.19 -32.32 -26.34
CA VAL A 249 30.01 -32.38 -27.19
C VAL A 249 28.94 -33.20 -26.48
N ILE A 250 27.70 -32.72 -26.53
CA ILE A 250 26.56 -33.45 -25.99
C ILE A 250 26.19 -34.57 -26.96
N VAL A 251 26.21 -35.81 -26.47
CA VAL A 251 25.83 -37.01 -27.23
C VAL A 251 24.72 -37.75 -26.48
N GLY A 252 23.74 -38.25 -27.24
CA GLY A 252 22.53 -38.88 -26.70
C GLY A 252 21.40 -37.88 -26.49
N GLY A 253 20.18 -38.39 -26.26
CA GLY A 253 18.96 -37.58 -26.17
C GLY A 253 18.62 -36.93 -27.51
N GLU A 254 17.88 -37.64 -28.34
CA GLU A 254 17.40 -37.26 -29.68
C GLU A 254 17.48 -35.75 -29.98
N THR A 255 18.54 -35.35 -30.67
CA THR A 255 18.49 -34.26 -31.64
C THR A 255 18.37 -34.90 -33.02
N SER A 256 17.22 -35.54 -33.28
CA SER A 256 16.78 -35.72 -34.66
C SER A 256 16.33 -34.36 -35.12
N SER A 257 17.13 -33.76 -35.99
CA SER A 257 16.80 -32.56 -36.74
C SER A 257 15.49 -32.76 -37.52
N SER A 258 14.36 -32.39 -36.92
CA SER A 258 13.15 -31.97 -37.63
C SER A 258 12.27 -31.20 -36.65
N ALA A 259 12.42 -29.87 -36.67
CA ALA A 259 11.49 -28.95 -36.05
C ALA A 259 10.22 -28.87 -36.92
N THR A 260 9.38 -29.89 -36.80
CA THR A 260 7.94 -29.95 -37.08
C THR A 260 7.52 -31.11 -36.16
N GLU A 261 6.57 -31.01 -35.24
CA GLU A 261 5.19 -30.56 -35.43
C GLU A 261 4.68 -29.97 -34.09
N SER A 262 3.82 -28.98 -34.23
CA SER A 262 2.78 -28.61 -33.28
C SER A 262 1.91 -29.82 -32.93
N ASP A 263 1.72 -30.10 -31.64
CA ASP A 263 0.56 -30.86 -31.16
C ASP A 263 0.11 -30.25 -29.82
N GLU A 264 -0.87 -29.36 -29.95
CA GLU A 264 -1.91 -29.19 -28.93
C GLU A 264 -2.74 -30.47 -28.94
N ASP A 265 -2.81 -31.20 -27.84
CA ASP A 265 -3.97 -32.04 -27.56
C ASP A 265 -4.15 -32.25 -26.05
N ASP A 266 -5.31 -31.77 -25.60
CA ASP A 266 -5.96 -32.14 -24.36
C ASP A 266 -6.13 -33.66 -24.27
N ASP A 267 -5.78 -34.28 -23.13
CA ASP A 267 -6.50 -35.48 -22.70
C ASP A 267 -6.58 -35.61 -21.18
N LYS A 268 -7.81 -35.56 -20.69
CA LYS A 268 -8.22 -35.95 -19.34
C LYS A 268 -8.40 -37.47 -19.32
N GLY A 269 -7.52 -38.20 -18.64
CA GLY A 269 -7.78 -39.61 -18.36
C GLY A 269 -6.69 -40.27 -17.54
N GLY A 270 -7.07 -40.84 -16.40
CA GLY A 270 -6.17 -41.62 -15.55
C GLY A 270 -5.65 -42.87 -16.27
N GLY A 271 -4.36 -43.11 -16.15
CA GLY A 271 -3.66 -44.30 -16.63
C GLY A 271 -2.17 -44.16 -16.36
N GLU A 272 -1.60 -45.12 -15.63
CA GLU A 272 -0.21 -45.17 -15.20
C GLU A 272 0.77 -44.88 -16.35
N LYS A 273 1.42 -43.71 -16.30
CA LYS A 273 2.47 -43.35 -17.25
C LYS A 273 3.75 -44.12 -16.89
N LYS A 274 4.00 -45.24 -17.56
CA LYS A 274 5.35 -45.78 -17.73
C LYS A 274 6.22 -44.65 -18.29
N GLY A 275 7.21 -44.22 -17.52
CA GLY A 275 8.15 -43.17 -17.92
C GLY A 275 8.79 -43.55 -19.24
N LYS A 276 8.55 -42.76 -20.30
CA LYS A 276 9.37 -42.80 -21.50
C LYS A 276 10.82 -42.58 -21.04
N ASP A 277 11.66 -43.59 -21.21
CA ASP A 277 13.10 -43.50 -20.97
C ASP A 277 13.66 -42.34 -21.80
N LYS A 278 13.78 -41.17 -21.18
CA LYS A 278 14.47 -40.04 -21.80
C LYS A 278 15.90 -40.51 -21.99
N HIS A 279 16.31 -40.72 -23.23
CA HIS A 279 17.67 -41.08 -23.58
C HIS A 279 18.62 -40.09 -22.89
N LYS A 280 19.44 -40.60 -21.95
CA LYS A 280 20.34 -39.78 -21.13
C LYS A 280 21.30 -39.04 -22.06
N LYS A 281 21.37 -37.72 -21.91
CA LYS A 281 22.38 -36.88 -22.57
C LYS A 281 23.68 -36.98 -21.78
N ALA A 282 24.80 -37.13 -22.47
CA ALA A 282 26.12 -37.17 -21.85
C ALA A 282 27.05 -36.17 -22.55
N LEU A 283 27.96 -35.57 -21.79
CA LEU A 283 29.06 -34.77 -22.34
C LEU A 283 30.25 -35.70 -22.60
N VAL A 284 30.75 -35.73 -23.83
CA VAL A 284 31.92 -36.51 -24.25
C VAL A 284 32.86 -35.63 -25.07
N SER A 285 34.16 -35.92 -25.06
CA SER A 285 35.12 -35.21 -25.94
C SER A 285 34.72 -35.34 -27.42
N SER A 286 34.98 -34.31 -28.22
CA SER A 286 34.78 -34.30 -29.67
C SER A 286 35.34 -35.56 -30.35
N ASP A 287 36.52 -36.04 -29.93
CA ASP A 287 37.13 -37.21 -30.55
C ASP A 287 36.41 -38.51 -30.19
N MET A 288 35.91 -38.61 -28.96
CA MET A 288 35.05 -39.72 -28.54
C MET A 288 33.70 -39.67 -29.26
N ALA A 289 33.13 -38.49 -29.50
CA ALA A 289 31.89 -38.34 -30.26
C ALA A 289 32.05 -38.87 -31.70
N LYS A 290 33.14 -38.49 -32.38
CA LYS A 290 33.47 -39.02 -33.72
C LYS A 290 33.67 -40.53 -33.72
N LEU A 291 34.35 -41.07 -32.71
CA LEU A 291 34.55 -42.52 -32.57
C LEU A 291 33.21 -43.23 -32.38
N LEU A 292 32.33 -42.70 -31.53
CA LEU A 292 30.99 -43.24 -31.31
C LEU A 292 30.13 -43.20 -32.59
N ASP A 293 30.31 -42.23 -33.47
CA ASP A 293 29.61 -42.19 -34.76
C ASP A 293 30.12 -43.28 -35.73
N SER A 294 31.40 -43.64 -35.65
CA SER A 294 31.99 -44.70 -36.49
C SER A 294 31.49 -46.12 -36.15
N VAL A 295 31.08 -46.36 -34.90
CA VAL A 295 30.59 -47.66 -34.39
C VAL A 295 29.14 -47.96 -34.85
N GLY A 296 28.51 -47.00 -35.54
CA GLY A 296 27.18 -47.13 -36.15
C GLY A 296 26.04 -46.62 -35.28
N HIS A 297 24.81 -46.97 -35.64
CA HIS A 297 23.59 -46.39 -35.06
C HIS A 297 23.11 -47.14 -33.81
N GLY A 298 22.47 -46.43 -32.89
CA GLY A 298 21.91 -46.98 -31.65
C GLY A 298 22.02 -46.00 -30.48
N SER A 299 21.48 -46.37 -29.32
CA SER A 299 21.64 -45.56 -28.10
C SER A 299 23.13 -45.45 -27.72
N LEU A 300 23.49 -44.40 -26.97
CA LEU A 300 24.86 -44.19 -26.49
C LEU A 300 25.40 -45.45 -25.80
N ASP A 301 24.61 -46.08 -24.94
CA ASP A 301 24.97 -47.32 -24.24
C ASP A 301 25.23 -48.50 -25.19
N VAL A 302 24.45 -48.62 -26.28
CA VAL A 302 24.64 -49.67 -27.29
C VAL A 302 25.93 -49.44 -28.07
N ARG A 303 26.23 -48.19 -28.44
CA ARG A 303 27.46 -47.83 -29.15
C ARG A 303 28.70 -48.07 -28.27
N LEU A 304 28.64 -47.69 -26.99
CA LEU A 304 29.72 -47.96 -26.03
C LEU A 304 29.96 -49.46 -25.82
N LYS A 305 28.90 -50.28 -25.74
CA LYS A 305 29.03 -51.74 -25.60
C LYS A 305 29.72 -52.39 -26.81
N LYS A 306 29.39 -51.96 -28.03
CA LYS A 306 30.04 -52.44 -29.25
C LYS A 306 31.54 -52.11 -29.26
N LEU A 307 31.88 -50.86 -28.97
CA LEU A 307 33.26 -50.38 -28.89
C LEU A 307 34.08 -51.15 -27.84
N ALA A 308 33.47 -51.45 -26.68
CA ALA A 308 34.10 -52.25 -25.64
C ALA A 308 34.33 -53.70 -26.08
N ALA A 309 33.42 -54.29 -26.87
CA ALA A 309 33.58 -55.63 -27.42
C ALA A 309 34.73 -55.68 -28.44
N GLU A 310 34.77 -54.74 -29.39
CA GLU A 310 35.86 -54.63 -30.38
C GLU A 310 37.23 -54.43 -29.70
N ARG A 311 37.29 -53.58 -28.67
CA ARG A 311 38.51 -53.40 -27.86
C ARG A 311 38.94 -54.71 -27.21
N ASN A 312 38.01 -55.49 -26.65
CA ASN A 312 38.34 -56.75 -25.99
C ASN A 312 38.89 -57.77 -27.00
N GLU A 313 38.29 -57.86 -28.20
CA GLU A 313 38.75 -58.74 -29.28
C GLU A 313 40.17 -58.38 -29.74
N LEU A 314 40.44 -57.09 -30.03
CA LEU A 314 41.79 -56.61 -30.35
C LEU A 314 42.79 -56.83 -29.21
N GLN A 315 42.35 -56.76 -27.95
CA GLN A 315 43.19 -57.00 -26.79
C GLN A 315 43.50 -58.48 -26.58
N ASP A 316 42.61 -59.38 -26.99
CA ASP A 316 42.86 -60.82 -27.07
C ASP A 316 43.86 -61.13 -28.20
N GLU A 317 43.70 -60.52 -29.38
CA GLU A 317 44.66 -60.62 -30.49
C GLU A 317 46.05 -60.09 -30.09
N LEU A 318 46.13 -58.91 -29.46
CA LEU A 318 47.39 -58.35 -28.98
C LEU A 318 48.04 -59.25 -27.93
N ARG A 319 47.26 -59.86 -27.04
CA ARG A 319 47.79 -60.85 -26.08
C ARG A 319 48.34 -62.07 -26.79
N HIS A 320 47.66 -62.55 -27.83
CA HIS A 320 48.13 -63.65 -28.64
C HIS A 320 49.46 -63.33 -29.34
N VAL A 321 49.53 -62.21 -30.06
CA VAL A 321 50.75 -61.73 -30.74
C VAL A 321 51.87 -61.41 -29.75
N LYS A 322 51.56 -60.86 -28.56
CA LYS A 322 52.57 -60.67 -27.51
C LYS A 322 53.13 -61.99 -27.01
N LEU A 323 52.30 -63.02 -26.87
CA LEU A 323 52.75 -64.35 -26.44
C LEU A 323 53.64 -64.97 -27.52
N GLU A 324 53.30 -64.82 -28.80
CA GLU A 324 54.16 -65.20 -29.93
C GLU A 324 55.47 -64.40 -29.97
N LEU A 325 55.41 -63.09 -29.71
CA LEU A 325 56.59 -62.23 -29.67
C LEU A 325 57.43 -62.47 -28.41
N GLU A 326 56.85 -62.88 -27.29
CA GLU A 326 57.57 -63.34 -26.10
C GLU A 326 58.19 -64.71 -26.32
N GLU A 327 57.55 -65.60 -27.09
CA GLU A 327 58.18 -66.84 -27.57
C GLU A 327 59.37 -66.53 -28.50
N GLU A 328 59.27 -65.51 -29.37
CA GLU A 328 60.38 -65.05 -30.22
C GLU A 328 61.43 -64.24 -29.45
N ARG A 329 61.05 -63.48 -28.43
CA ARG A 329 61.98 -62.77 -27.55
C ARG A 329 62.66 -63.70 -26.56
N ALA A 330 62.00 -64.74 -26.07
CA ALA A 330 62.66 -65.79 -25.32
C ALA A 330 63.72 -66.51 -26.18
N LYS A 331 63.54 -66.52 -27.51
CA LYS A 331 64.58 -66.91 -28.48
C LYS A 331 65.62 -65.80 -28.75
N SER A 332 65.31 -64.53 -28.49
CA SER A 332 66.13 -63.34 -28.82
C SER A 332 66.77 -62.60 -27.62
N ASN A 333 66.52 -62.99 -26.36
CA ASN A 333 66.90 -62.19 -25.18
C ASN A 333 68.38 -62.32 -24.75
N ARG A 334 69.27 -61.78 -25.59
CA ARG A 334 70.52 -61.14 -25.17
C ARG A 334 70.60 -59.76 -25.82
N SER A 335 70.00 -58.72 -25.24
CA SER A 335 70.54 -57.35 -25.32
C SER A 335 69.79 -56.40 -24.40
N GLY A 336 70.53 -55.69 -23.54
CA GLY A 336 70.03 -54.69 -22.60
C GLY A 336 69.82 -53.30 -23.22
N SER A 337 69.03 -52.47 -22.53
CA SER A 337 68.70 -51.09 -22.93
C SER A 337 69.81 -50.09 -22.56
N ASN A 338 69.91 -49.02 -23.34
CA ASN A 338 71.02 -48.06 -23.36
C ASN A 338 70.84 -46.89 -22.36
N PRO A 339 71.93 -46.41 -21.74
CA PRO A 339 71.95 -45.35 -20.73
C PRO A 339 71.75 -43.90 -21.27
N ALA A 340 71.63 -43.70 -22.58
CA ALA A 340 71.51 -42.38 -23.19
C ALA A 340 70.12 -41.72 -23.00
N ASP A 341 69.04 -42.52 -22.96
CA ASP A 341 67.67 -42.01 -22.79
C ASP A 341 67.44 -41.34 -21.42
N LEU A 342 68.17 -41.75 -20.38
CA LEU A 342 68.06 -41.16 -19.05
C LEU A 342 68.59 -39.72 -18.99
N GLU A 343 69.64 -39.40 -19.76
CA GLU A 343 70.21 -38.05 -19.78
C GLU A 343 69.30 -37.06 -20.52
N ASP A 344 68.60 -37.49 -21.56
CA ASP A 344 67.67 -36.64 -22.31
C ASP A 344 66.39 -36.36 -21.51
N ILE A 345 65.88 -37.35 -20.78
CA ILE A 345 64.77 -37.18 -19.83
C ILE A 345 65.16 -36.18 -18.72
N GLN A 346 66.39 -36.27 -18.22
CA GLN A 346 66.88 -35.36 -17.18
C GLN A 346 67.02 -33.91 -17.69
N ARG A 347 67.43 -33.69 -18.94
CA ARG A 347 67.49 -32.35 -19.53
C ARG A 347 66.11 -31.74 -19.74
N GLU A 348 65.16 -32.51 -20.24
CA GLU A 348 63.80 -32.04 -20.46
C GLU A 348 63.09 -31.70 -19.14
N ALA A 349 63.30 -32.51 -18.09
CA ALA A 349 62.81 -32.20 -16.74
C ALA A 349 63.36 -30.87 -16.19
N ASN A 350 64.65 -30.60 -16.38
CA ASN A 350 65.27 -29.34 -15.94
C ASN A 350 64.78 -28.13 -16.72
N LYS A 351 64.50 -28.28 -18.02
CA LYS A 351 63.90 -27.23 -18.85
C LYS A 351 62.48 -26.89 -18.38
N GLN A 352 61.65 -27.91 -18.16
CA GLN A 352 60.29 -27.72 -17.64
C GLN A 352 60.29 -27.06 -16.26
N LEU A 353 61.23 -27.43 -15.39
CA LEU A 353 61.41 -26.79 -14.08
C LEU A 353 61.75 -25.30 -14.21
N GLY A 354 62.56 -24.92 -15.20
CA GLY A 354 62.84 -23.51 -15.53
C GLY A 354 61.59 -22.74 -15.98
N ASP A 355 60.78 -23.33 -16.85
CA ASP A 355 59.54 -22.72 -17.34
C ASP A 355 58.51 -22.52 -16.22
N TYR A 356 58.36 -23.51 -15.33
CA TYR A 356 57.47 -23.38 -14.17
C TYR A 356 57.96 -22.33 -13.17
N LYS A 357 59.28 -22.22 -12.97
CA LYS A 357 59.85 -21.18 -12.10
C LYS A 357 59.59 -19.77 -12.65
N PHE A 358 59.71 -19.57 -13.96
CA PHE A 358 59.40 -18.29 -14.59
C PHE A 358 57.91 -17.94 -14.51
N LYS A 359 57.04 -18.92 -14.78
CA LYS A 359 55.58 -18.74 -14.64
C LYS A 359 55.18 -18.39 -13.21
N LEU A 360 55.77 -19.07 -12.22
CA LEU A 360 55.55 -18.76 -10.81
C LEU A 360 55.96 -17.33 -10.48
N GLN A 361 57.17 -16.91 -10.88
CA GLN A 361 57.66 -15.56 -10.62
C GLN A 361 56.79 -14.48 -11.28
N LYS A 362 56.26 -14.75 -12.48
CA LYS A 362 55.31 -13.84 -13.15
C LYS A 362 53.99 -13.76 -12.37
N ALA A 363 53.44 -14.90 -11.94
CA ALA A 363 52.22 -14.93 -11.14
C ALA A 363 52.40 -14.21 -9.79
N GLU A 364 53.56 -14.34 -9.14
CA GLU A 364 53.90 -13.63 -7.92
C GLU A 364 53.91 -12.10 -8.12
N GLN A 365 54.45 -11.62 -9.25
CA GLN A 365 54.43 -10.20 -9.60
C GLN A 365 53.00 -9.69 -9.86
N ASP A 366 52.19 -10.47 -10.57
CA ASP A 366 50.79 -10.13 -10.85
C ASP A 366 49.98 -10.06 -9.54
N VAL A 367 50.20 -11.01 -8.61
CA VAL A 367 49.60 -10.98 -7.26
C VAL A 367 49.99 -9.72 -6.50
N SER A 368 51.26 -9.32 -6.52
CA SER A 368 51.69 -8.07 -5.85
C SER A 368 51.02 -6.84 -6.44
N THR A 369 50.76 -6.84 -7.75
CA THR A 369 50.08 -5.73 -8.44
C THR A 369 48.60 -5.68 -8.07
N LEU A 370 47.92 -6.84 -8.07
CA LEU A 370 46.52 -6.96 -7.65
C LEU A 370 46.32 -6.60 -6.18
N GLN A 371 47.26 -6.95 -5.30
CA GLN A 371 47.20 -6.53 -3.89
C GLN A 371 47.24 -5.01 -3.74
N ALA A 372 48.06 -4.32 -4.54
CA ALA A 372 48.10 -2.86 -4.53
C ALA A 372 46.81 -2.21 -5.05
N THR A 373 46.16 -2.82 -6.06
CA THR A 373 44.87 -2.32 -6.56
C THR A 373 43.75 -2.52 -5.54
N VAL A 374 43.69 -3.70 -4.89
CA VAL A 374 42.74 -3.99 -3.80
C VAL A 374 42.89 -2.98 -2.67
N ALA A 375 44.11 -2.75 -2.17
CA ALA A 375 44.34 -1.78 -1.10
C ALA A 375 43.87 -0.35 -1.46
N ARG A 376 44.00 0.05 -2.73
CA ARG A 376 43.50 1.34 -3.21
C ARG A 376 41.96 1.36 -3.26
N LEU A 377 41.33 0.28 -3.71
CA LEU A 377 39.86 0.16 -3.78
C LEU A 377 39.26 0.14 -2.38
N ASP A 378 39.86 -0.58 -1.43
CA ASP A 378 39.44 -0.58 -0.02
C ASP A 378 39.47 0.84 0.56
N GLY A 379 40.52 1.61 0.25
CA GLY A 379 40.60 3.02 0.62
C GLY A 379 39.51 3.89 -0.01
N GLN A 380 39.04 3.58 -1.23
CA GLN A 380 37.91 4.27 -1.85
C GLN A 380 36.59 3.91 -1.17
N VAL A 381 36.36 2.62 -0.91
CA VAL A 381 35.17 2.14 -0.22
C VAL A 381 35.04 2.77 1.16
N ALA A 382 36.14 2.84 1.93
CA ALA A 382 36.15 3.48 3.23
C ALA A 382 35.74 4.97 3.16
N ARG A 383 36.22 5.70 2.14
CA ARG A 383 35.85 7.11 1.94
C ARG A 383 34.39 7.28 1.53
N TYR A 384 33.89 6.46 0.60
CA TYR A 384 32.50 6.53 0.18
C TYR A 384 31.53 6.16 1.30
N LYS A 385 31.90 5.16 2.12
CA LYS A 385 31.13 4.81 3.32
C LYS A 385 31.04 5.99 4.29
N SER A 386 32.18 6.62 4.61
CA SER A 386 32.17 7.80 5.48
C SER A 386 31.35 8.96 4.89
N ALA A 387 31.42 9.20 3.58
CA ALA A 387 30.65 10.24 2.92
C ALA A 387 29.14 9.94 2.96
N ALA A 388 28.74 8.68 2.73
CA ALA A 388 27.35 8.25 2.82
C ALA A 388 26.81 8.44 4.24
N GLU A 389 27.55 8.02 5.26
CA GLU A 389 27.16 8.23 6.67
C GLU A 389 27.00 9.71 7.02
N THR A 390 27.87 10.60 6.50
CA THR A 390 27.70 12.05 6.72
C THR A 390 26.46 12.60 6.03
N SER A 391 26.14 12.10 4.83
CA SER A 391 24.94 12.49 4.10
C SER A 391 23.68 12.05 4.83
N GLU A 392 23.65 10.82 5.35
CA GLU A 392 22.53 10.28 6.11
C GLU A 392 22.26 11.11 7.37
N ARG A 393 23.31 11.42 8.15
CA ARG A 393 23.18 12.32 9.32
C ARG A 393 22.58 13.68 8.94
N SER A 394 23.03 14.27 7.83
CA SER A 394 22.49 15.55 7.36
C SER A 394 21.02 15.46 6.93
N GLU A 395 20.61 14.34 6.32
CA GLU A 395 19.22 14.12 5.93
C GLU A 395 18.30 14.02 7.15
N ASP A 396 18.77 13.34 8.20
CA ASP A 396 18.00 13.19 9.43
C ASP A 396 17.85 14.52 10.19
N GLU A 397 18.89 15.35 10.21
CA GLU A 397 18.80 16.72 10.74
C GLU A 397 17.75 17.54 9.97
N LEU A 398 17.78 17.51 8.63
CA LEU A 398 16.79 18.19 7.79
C LEU A 398 15.37 17.65 7.98
N LYS A 399 15.20 16.34 8.21
CA LYS A 399 13.89 15.75 8.53
C LYS A 399 13.35 16.29 9.85
N VAL A 400 14.20 16.44 10.86
CA VAL A 400 13.82 17.03 12.15
C VAL A 400 13.45 18.49 11.98
N GLU A 401 14.25 19.28 11.25
CA GLU A 401 13.97 20.69 10.98
C GLU A 401 12.66 20.88 10.20
N ARG A 402 12.43 20.08 9.16
CA ARG A 402 11.16 20.08 8.42
C ARG A 402 9.96 19.84 9.33
N ARG A 403 10.04 18.86 10.24
CA ARG A 403 8.96 18.58 11.20
C ARG A 403 8.75 19.76 12.15
N LYS A 404 9.81 20.44 12.56
CA LYS A 404 9.75 21.65 13.40
C LYS A 404 9.04 22.79 12.66
N LEU A 405 9.52 23.15 11.47
CA LEU A 405 8.93 24.19 10.64
C LEU A 405 7.47 23.89 10.28
N GLN A 406 7.12 22.61 10.07
CA GLN A 406 5.74 22.23 9.81
C GLN A 406 4.81 22.44 11.03
N ARG A 407 5.32 22.28 12.26
CA ARG A 407 4.55 22.62 13.47
C ARG A 407 4.38 24.13 13.59
N GLU A 408 5.47 24.89 13.40
CA GLU A 408 5.44 26.36 13.42
C GLU A 408 4.48 26.93 12.36
N LEU A 409 4.45 26.33 11.17
CA LEU A 409 3.50 26.70 10.11
C LEU A 409 2.04 26.51 10.56
N ARG A 410 1.72 25.36 11.18
CA ARG A 410 0.36 25.09 11.68
C ARG A 410 -0.02 26.08 12.79
N GLU A 411 0.91 26.41 13.66
CA GLU A 411 0.70 27.40 14.71
C GLU A 411 0.45 28.81 14.13
N CYS A 412 1.26 29.23 13.16
CA CYS A 412 1.03 30.49 12.43
C CYS A 412 -0.33 30.49 11.69
N GLN A 413 -0.72 29.37 11.10
CA GLN A 413 -2.03 29.22 10.44
C GLN A 413 -3.20 29.31 11.43
N ALA A 414 -3.04 28.74 12.63
CA ALA A 414 -4.03 28.86 13.70
C ALA A 414 -4.18 30.33 14.13
N LEU A 415 -3.05 31.01 14.39
CA LEU A 415 -3.04 32.45 14.73
C LEU A 415 -3.67 33.31 13.62
N TYR A 416 -3.38 33.01 12.36
CA TYR A 416 -4.00 33.70 11.23
C TYR A 416 -5.51 33.50 11.20
N SER A 417 -5.97 32.27 11.45
CA SER A 417 -7.40 31.93 11.49
C SER A 417 -8.10 32.69 12.62
N GLU A 418 -7.49 32.73 13.82
CA GLU A 418 -7.99 33.52 14.94
C GLU A 418 -8.10 35.00 14.58
N ILE A 419 -7.04 35.60 14.05
CA ILE A 419 -7.05 37.01 13.64
C ILE A 419 -8.12 37.27 12.59
N SER A 420 -8.28 36.38 11.60
CA SER A 420 -9.33 36.49 10.59
C SER A 420 -10.73 36.44 11.20
N THR A 421 -10.96 35.62 12.23
CA THR A 421 -12.24 35.63 12.96
C THR A 421 -12.45 36.94 13.74
N PHE A 422 -11.40 37.47 14.38
CA PHE A 422 -11.45 38.78 15.05
C PHE A 422 -11.77 39.90 14.06
N GLU A 423 -11.17 39.89 12.88
CA GLU A 423 -11.48 40.84 11.81
C GLU A 423 -12.96 40.74 11.39
N GLY A 424 -13.50 39.52 11.27
CA GLY A 424 -14.91 39.29 11.00
C GLY A 424 -15.84 39.85 12.08
N PHE A 425 -15.51 39.71 13.37
CA PHE A 425 -16.25 40.32 14.47
C PHE A 425 -16.21 41.85 14.40
N VAL A 426 -15.04 42.43 14.15
CA VAL A 426 -14.87 43.89 14.00
C VAL A 426 -15.66 44.41 12.81
N ALA A 427 -15.68 43.71 11.68
CA ALA A 427 -16.47 44.08 10.50
C ALA A 427 -17.98 44.09 10.80
N LYS A 428 -18.50 43.07 11.50
CA LYS A 428 -19.89 43.04 11.96
C LYS A 428 -20.21 44.20 12.90
N ALA A 429 -19.34 44.49 13.86
CA ALA A 429 -19.52 45.62 14.77
C ALA A 429 -19.57 46.97 14.03
N ARG A 430 -18.71 47.17 13.02
CA ARG A 430 -18.77 48.35 12.15
C ARG A 430 -20.10 48.44 11.39
N GLN A 431 -20.59 47.31 10.86
CA GLN A 431 -21.87 47.27 10.13
C GLN A 431 -23.06 47.63 11.03
N VAL A 432 -23.06 47.16 12.27
CA VAL A 432 -24.06 47.53 13.29
C VAL A 432 -23.95 49.02 13.60
N ALA A 433 -22.74 49.55 13.82
CA ALA A 433 -22.54 50.98 14.08
C ALA A 433 -23.02 51.87 12.92
N THR A 434 -22.77 51.47 11.66
CA THR A 434 -23.31 52.18 10.48
C THR A 434 -24.83 52.10 10.41
N PHE A 435 -25.44 50.95 10.70
CA PHE A 435 -26.89 50.79 10.73
C PHE A 435 -27.54 51.72 11.78
N PHE A 436 -26.94 51.85 12.96
CA PHE A 436 -27.41 52.78 13.98
C PHE A 436 -27.20 54.25 13.60
N HIS A 437 -26.20 54.57 12.78
CA HIS A 437 -25.97 55.92 12.26
C HIS A 437 -26.95 56.29 11.12
N GLU A 438 -27.46 55.31 10.38
CA GLU A 438 -28.43 55.50 9.28
C GLU A 438 -29.90 55.55 9.73
N LEU A 439 -30.18 55.28 11.02
CA LEU A 439 -31.51 55.47 11.59
C LEU A 439 -31.88 56.97 11.61
N PRO A 440 -33.03 57.38 11.06
CA PRO A 440 -33.49 58.77 11.12
C PRO A 440 -33.63 59.20 12.58
N GLU A 441 -33.19 60.43 12.89
CA GLU A 441 -33.20 61.02 14.24
C GLU A 441 -34.57 60.87 14.93
N MET A 442 -34.71 59.81 15.73
CA MET A 442 -35.78 59.67 16.70
C MET A 442 -35.54 60.70 17.79
N LYS A 443 -36.38 61.74 17.82
CA LYS A 443 -36.39 62.81 18.81
C LYS A 443 -36.84 62.30 20.19
N GLU A 444 -36.01 61.55 20.90
CA GLU A 444 -36.08 61.46 22.36
C GLU A 444 -34.68 61.24 22.99
N PRO A 445 -34.17 62.20 23.80
CA PRO A 445 -32.79 62.18 24.29
C PRO A 445 -32.54 61.24 25.48
N VAL A 446 -33.52 60.48 25.97
CA VAL A 446 -33.41 59.72 27.23
C VAL A 446 -33.06 58.23 27.03
N LEU A 447 -33.29 57.66 25.86
CA LEU A 447 -32.97 56.25 25.59
C LEU A 447 -31.59 56.01 24.97
N ARG A 448 -30.94 57.07 24.45
CA ARG A 448 -29.59 56.97 23.89
C ARG A 448 -28.50 56.73 24.94
N SER A 449 -28.64 57.25 26.16
CA SER A 449 -27.62 57.03 27.21
C SER A 449 -27.66 55.60 27.76
N ASN A 450 -28.86 55.03 27.94
CA ASN A 450 -28.99 53.73 28.61
C ASN A 450 -28.66 52.54 27.69
N LEU A 451 -28.90 52.65 26.37
CA LEU A 451 -28.56 51.55 25.44
C LEU A 451 -27.07 51.50 25.08
N ILE A 452 -26.36 52.64 25.10
CA ILE A 452 -24.92 52.67 24.81
C ILE A 452 -24.13 52.02 25.96
N ASP A 453 -24.59 52.18 27.20
CA ASP A 453 -23.96 51.55 28.37
C ASP A 453 -24.20 50.03 28.44
N GLU A 454 -25.38 49.52 28.05
CA GLU A 454 -25.63 48.07 27.98
C GLU A 454 -24.92 47.38 26.80
N SER A 455 -24.78 48.08 25.66
CA SER A 455 -24.09 47.55 24.49
C SER A 455 -22.58 47.39 24.73
N ASN A 456 -21.98 48.27 25.53
CA ASN A 456 -20.56 48.21 25.88
C ASN A 456 -20.23 47.13 26.92
N GLN A 457 -21.22 46.58 27.65
CA GLN A 457 -21.03 45.45 28.57
C GLN A 457 -21.00 44.08 27.88
N GLN A 458 -21.48 43.96 26.64
CA GLN A 458 -21.53 42.68 25.92
C GLN A 458 -20.36 42.46 24.95
N ILE A 459 -19.42 43.41 24.86
CA ILE A 459 -18.31 43.39 23.89
C ILE A 459 -16.93 43.09 24.55
N PHE A 460 -16.87 42.85 25.87
CA PHE A 460 -15.66 42.37 26.56
C PHE A 460 -15.72 40.90 26.91
#